data_AF-A0A1I0RIE4-F1
#
_entry.id   AF-A0A1I0RIE4-F1
#
_cell.length_a   1.000
_cell.length_b   1.000
_cell.length_c   1.000
_cell.angle_alpha   90.00
_cell.angle_beta   90.00
_cell.angle_gamma   90.00
#
_symmetry.space_group_name_H-M   'P 1'
#
loop_
_entity.id
_entity.type
_entity.pdbx_description
1 polymer ?
#
loop_
_entity_poly.entity_id
_entity_poly.type
_entity_poly.pdbx_seq_one_letter_code
_entity_poly.pdbx_strand_id
1 'polypeptide(L)'
;MTYQEKLAAVKAYYPFEKWSEAFYPDENDVGGIEEYAPENCEAAAAIMNDLVAALTAAGEKAAEGEKLALFEKAVENYNVMHDEIKGFIDHRQHDDLCDLFNRVTRTAGLNPVDYADGEGITGMWREW
;
A
#
# COMPACT_ATOMS: atom_id res chain seq x y z
N MET A 1 -18.56 4.27 -13.40
CA MET A 1 -17.42 3.34 -13.26
C MET A 1 -17.88 2.11 -12.51
N THR A 2 -17.56 0.93 -13.04
CA THR A 2 -17.74 -0.38 -12.38
C THR A 2 -16.83 -0.50 -11.16
N TYR A 3 -17.07 -1.50 -10.31
CA TYR A 3 -16.20 -1.81 -9.17
C TYR A 3 -14.74 -2.00 -9.60
N GLN A 4 -14.52 -2.80 -10.65
CA GLN A 4 -13.19 -3.06 -11.19
C GLN A 4 -12.53 -1.80 -11.73
N GLU A 5 -13.28 -0.95 -12.45
CA GLU A 5 -12.75 0.33 -12.96
C GLU A 5 -12.37 1.29 -11.82
N LYS A 6 -13.16 1.34 -10.74
CA LYS A 6 -12.82 2.17 -9.57
C LYS A 6 -11.55 1.67 -8.88
N LEU A 7 -11.43 0.35 -8.67
CA LEU A 7 -10.22 -0.25 -8.08
C LEU A 7 -8.99 -0.02 -8.95
N ALA A 8 -9.11 -0.20 -10.27
CA ALA A 8 -8.02 0.06 -11.21
C ALA A 8 -7.59 1.54 -11.20
N ALA A 9 -8.53 2.47 -11.03
CA ALA A 9 -8.23 3.90 -10.94
C ALA A 9 -7.45 4.29 -9.68
N VAL A 10 -7.37 3.43 -8.66
CA VAL A 10 -6.55 3.70 -7.46
C VAL A 10 -5.05 3.75 -7.82
N LYS A 11 -4.61 3.08 -8.89
CA LYS A 11 -3.21 3.10 -9.34
C LYS A 11 -2.69 4.50 -9.66
N ALA A 12 -3.58 5.42 -10.04
CA ALA A 12 -3.21 6.82 -10.27
C ALA A 12 -2.76 7.57 -9.01
N TYR A 13 -2.93 6.97 -7.82
CA TYR A 13 -2.54 7.53 -6.53
C TYR A 13 -1.36 6.80 -5.90
N TYR A 14 -0.69 5.92 -6.64
CA TYR A 14 0.48 5.21 -6.15
C TYR A 14 1.64 6.18 -5.93
N PRO A 15 2.27 6.17 -4.74
CA PRO A 15 3.35 7.09 -4.41
C PRO A 15 4.73 6.59 -4.90
N PHE A 16 4.82 5.37 -5.44
CA PHE A 16 6.08 4.66 -5.68
C PHE A 16 6.96 5.30 -6.77
N GLU A 17 6.37 5.90 -7.80
CA GLU A 17 7.14 6.64 -8.82
C GLU A 17 7.82 7.86 -8.17
N LYS A 18 7.07 8.64 -7.38
CA LYS A 18 7.60 9.74 -6.58
C LYS A 18 8.66 9.29 -5.57
N TRP A 19 8.54 8.10 -4.97
CA TRP A 19 9.58 7.58 -4.08
C TRP A 19 10.87 7.27 -4.86
N SER A 20 10.75 6.66 -6.04
CA SER A 20 11.91 6.35 -6.89
C SER A 20 12.64 7.60 -7.40
N GLU A 21 11.98 8.75 -7.50
CA GLU A 21 12.64 10.03 -7.83
C GLU A 21 13.66 10.47 -6.77
N ALA A 22 13.54 9.97 -5.54
CA ALA A 22 14.50 10.22 -4.45
C ALA A 22 15.70 9.25 -4.47
N PHE A 23 15.75 8.31 -5.41
CA PHE A 23 16.90 7.44 -5.63
C PHE A 23 17.99 8.18 -6.42
N TYR A 24 19.18 8.27 -5.83
CA TYR A 24 20.37 8.78 -6.51
C TYR A 24 21.51 7.76 -6.34
N PRO A 25 21.84 6.94 -7.36
CA PRO A 25 22.95 6.01 -7.28
C PRO A 25 24.25 6.82 -7.36
N ASP A 26 24.96 7.02 -6.24
CA ASP A 26 26.26 7.71 -6.22
C ASP A 26 27.37 6.78 -5.72
N GLU A 27 28.42 6.62 -6.53
CA GLU A 27 29.65 5.90 -6.17
C GLU A 27 30.51 6.66 -5.13
N ASN A 28 30.18 7.92 -4.80
CA ASN A 28 30.91 8.79 -3.88
C ASN A 28 30.06 9.42 -2.75
N ASP A 29 28.87 8.86 -2.49
CA ASP A 29 27.96 9.21 -1.37
C ASP A 29 27.80 10.71 -1.10
N VAL A 30 26.83 11.36 -1.75
CA VAL A 30 26.10 12.48 -1.13
C VAL A 30 24.63 12.54 -1.59
N GLY A 31 23.76 11.66 -1.07
CA GLY A 31 22.34 12.02 -0.90
C GLY A 31 21.25 11.21 -1.61
N GLY A 32 21.55 10.02 -2.14
CA GLY A 32 20.53 9.07 -2.59
C GLY A 32 20.00 8.18 -1.47
N ILE A 33 18.70 7.90 -1.50
CA ILE A 33 18.08 6.92 -0.60
C ILE A 33 18.06 5.58 -1.35
N GLU A 34 19.08 4.74 -1.13
CA GLU A 34 19.24 3.43 -1.81
C GLU A 34 18.03 2.52 -1.60
N GLU A 35 17.33 2.69 -0.48
CA GLU A 35 16.08 2.01 -0.16
C GLU A 35 15.02 2.25 -1.25
N TYR A 36 15.04 3.40 -1.94
CA TYR A 36 14.12 3.72 -3.04
C TYR A 36 14.64 3.35 -4.42
N ALA A 37 15.64 2.45 -4.50
CA ALA A 37 16.00 1.81 -5.75
C ALA A 37 14.76 1.38 -6.54
N PRO A 38 14.74 1.55 -7.88
CA PRO A 38 13.56 1.25 -8.70
C PRO A 38 12.95 -0.13 -8.42
N GLU A 39 13.79 -1.13 -8.15
CA GLU A 39 13.39 -2.49 -7.83
C GLU A 39 12.57 -2.58 -6.54
N ASN A 40 12.95 -1.82 -5.50
CA ASN A 40 12.25 -1.78 -4.23
C ASN A 40 10.91 -1.05 -4.36
N CYS A 41 10.89 0.06 -5.11
CA CYS A 41 9.65 0.80 -5.41
C CYS A 41 8.69 -0.05 -6.27
N GLU A 42 9.21 -0.82 -7.23
CA GLU A 42 8.43 -1.75 -8.04
C GLU A 42 7.85 -2.89 -7.19
N ALA A 43 8.65 -3.46 -6.28
CA ALA A 43 8.17 -4.48 -5.36
C ALA A 43 7.07 -3.93 -4.42
N ALA A 44 7.20 -2.70 -3.95
CA ALA A 44 6.16 -2.05 -3.16
C ALA A 44 4.88 -1.81 -3.98
N ALA A 45 5.03 -1.40 -5.24
CA ALA A 45 3.91 -1.27 -6.17
C ALA A 45 3.24 -2.63 -6.43
N ALA A 46 4.00 -3.71 -6.52
CA ALA A 46 3.50 -5.06 -6.71
C ALA A 46 2.58 -5.49 -5.57
N ILE A 47 2.92 -5.21 -4.31
CA ILE A 47 2.07 -5.50 -3.15
C ILE A 47 0.68 -4.85 -3.30
N MET A 48 0.62 -3.57 -3.68
CA MET A 48 -0.66 -2.89 -3.91
C MET A 48 -1.40 -3.35 -5.15
N ASN A 49 -0.68 -3.70 -6.21
CA ASN A 49 -1.27 -4.30 -7.40
C ASN A 49 -1.95 -5.64 -7.07
N ASP A 50 -1.31 -6.46 -6.23
CA ASP A 50 -1.83 -7.75 -5.77
C ASP A 50 -3.07 -7.57 -4.91
N LEU A 51 -3.07 -6.61 -3.98
CA LEU A 51 -4.26 -6.25 -3.20
C LEU A 51 -5.43 -5.85 -4.12
N VAL A 52 -5.18 -4.94 -5.07
CA VAL A 52 -6.19 -4.47 -6.03
C VAL A 52 -6.72 -5.62 -6.89
N ALA A 53 -5.84 -6.51 -7.36
CA ALA A 53 -6.22 -7.66 -8.16
C ALA A 53 -7.04 -8.68 -7.34
N ALA A 54 -6.64 -8.95 -6.10
CA ALA A 54 -7.34 -9.86 -5.21
C ALA A 54 -8.74 -9.32 -4.84
N LEU A 55 -8.86 -8.04 -4.51
CA LEU A 55 -10.16 -7.39 -4.27
C LEU A 55 -11.05 -7.42 -5.52
N THR A 56 -10.47 -7.18 -6.69
CA THR A 56 -11.16 -7.28 -7.98
C THR A 56 -11.70 -8.69 -8.22
N ALA A 57 -10.91 -9.72 -7.90
CA ALA A 57 -11.28 -11.12 -8.06
C ALA A 57 -12.35 -11.58 -7.06
N ALA A 58 -12.24 -11.16 -5.80
CA ALA A 58 -13.27 -11.41 -4.77
C ALA A 58 -14.60 -10.72 -5.14
N GLY A 59 -14.51 -9.53 -5.73
CA GLY A 59 -15.64 -8.77 -6.25
C GLY A 59 -16.35 -7.91 -5.20
N GLU A 60 -17.19 -7.00 -5.69
CA GLU A 60 -17.83 -5.96 -4.86
C GLU A 60 -18.66 -6.53 -3.70
N LYS A 61 -19.26 -7.72 -3.90
CA LYS A 61 -20.14 -8.39 -2.94
C LYS A 61 -19.43 -9.38 -2.03
N ALA A 62 -18.10 -9.50 -2.12
CA ALA A 62 -17.35 -10.33 -1.18
C ALA A 62 -17.62 -9.89 0.27
N ALA A 63 -17.60 -10.86 1.18
CA ALA A 63 -17.83 -10.60 2.60
C ALA A 63 -16.76 -9.66 3.14
N GLU A 64 -17.12 -8.85 4.13
CA GLU A 64 -16.19 -7.92 4.77
C GLU A 64 -14.92 -8.61 5.27
N GLY A 65 -15.07 -9.72 6.02
CA GLY A 65 -13.92 -10.48 6.52
C GLY A 65 -13.01 -11.05 5.43
N GLU A 66 -13.57 -11.38 4.25
CA GLU A 66 -12.76 -11.81 3.10
C GLU A 66 -11.92 -10.66 2.56
N LYS A 67 -12.51 -9.45 2.45
CA LYS A 67 -11.78 -8.25 2.03
C LYS A 67 -10.71 -7.86 3.06
N LEU A 68 -11.04 -7.90 4.36
CA LEU A 68 -10.10 -7.59 5.44
C LEU A 68 -8.87 -8.50 5.41
N ALA A 69 -9.05 -9.80 5.20
CA ALA A 69 -7.93 -10.74 5.08
C ALA A 69 -6.99 -10.40 3.89
N LEU A 70 -7.51 -9.79 2.83
CA LEU A 70 -6.67 -9.31 1.71
C LEU A 70 -5.86 -8.07 2.11
N PHE A 71 -6.43 -7.16 2.89
CA PHE A 71 -5.71 -6.00 3.42
C PHE A 71 -4.63 -6.40 4.43
N GLU A 72 -4.95 -7.30 5.35
CA GLU A 72 -4.00 -7.89 6.31
C GLU A 72 -2.81 -8.49 5.57
N LYS A 73 -3.05 -9.35 4.57
CA LYS A 73 -1.97 -9.93 3.75
C LYS A 73 -1.10 -8.87 3.07
N ALA A 74 -1.69 -7.77 2.58
CA ALA A 74 -0.92 -6.70 1.95
C ALA A 74 -0.05 -5.95 2.97
N VAL A 75 -0.58 -5.72 4.17
CA VAL A 75 0.15 -5.15 5.31
C VAL A 75 1.31 -6.06 5.73
N GLU A 76 1.07 -7.36 5.90
CA GLU A 76 2.12 -8.34 6.24
C GLU A 76 3.25 -8.34 5.21
N ASN A 77 2.92 -8.27 3.91
CA ASN A 77 3.93 -8.17 2.86
C ASN A 77 4.75 -6.87 2.96
N TYR A 78 4.14 -5.75 3.34
CA TYR A 78 4.87 -4.51 3.61
C TYR A 78 5.75 -4.59 4.86
N ASN A 79 5.31 -5.28 5.90
CA ASN A 79 6.11 -5.53 7.11
C ASN A 79 7.36 -6.35 6.77
N VAL A 80 7.20 -7.44 6.01
CA VAL A 80 8.33 -8.25 5.53
C VAL A 80 9.29 -7.40 4.70
N MET A 81 8.77 -6.61 3.77
CA MET A 81 9.59 -5.71 2.96
C MET A 81 10.34 -4.66 3.81
N HIS A 82 9.70 -4.10 4.83
CA HIS A 82 10.32 -3.15 5.74
C HIS A 82 11.47 -3.77 6.54
N ASP A 83 11.30 -5.03 6.97
CA ASP A 83 12.32 -5.78 7.69
C ASP A 83 13.52 -6.13 6.79
N GLU A 84 13.27 -6.39 5.50
CA GLU A 84 14.30 -6.69 4.50
C GLU A 84 15.06 -5.43 4.03
N ILE A 85 14.36 -4.31 3.89
CA ILE A 85 14.89 -3.04 3.36
C ILE A 85 14.84 -1.99 4.46
N LYS A 86 15.87 -1.99 5.30
CA LYS A 86 15.99 -1.06 6.43
C LYS A 86 15.84 0.38 5.97
N GLY A 87 14.84 1.09 6.50
CA GLY A 87 14.60 2.51 6.19
C GLY A 87 13.63 2.75 5.04
N PHE A 88 13.12 1.70 4.39
CA PHE A 88 12.19 1.82 3.26
C PHE A 88 10.85 2.45 3.64
N ILE A 89 10.36 2.18 4.86
CA ILE A 89 9.13 2.80 5.37
C ILE A 89 9.50 3.63 6.60
N ASP A 90 9.48 4.94 6.44
CA ASP A 90 9.52 5.89 7.55
C ASP A 90 8.15 6.53 7.78
N HIS A 91 8.08 7.60 8.60
CA HIS A 91 6.84 8.30 8.88
C HIS A 91 6.11 8.79 7.62
N ARG A 92 6.83 9.33 6.64
CA ARG A 92 6.26 9.90 5.41
C ARG A 92 5.72 8.80 4.49
N GLN A 93 6.48 7.72 4.32
CA GLN A 93 6.06 6.56 3.52
C GLN A 93 4.87 5.86 4.17
N HIS A 94 4.88 5.75 5.49
CA HIS A 94 3.75 5.23 6.26
C HIS A 94 2.48 6.07 6.04
N ASP A 95 2.59 7.40 6.03
CA ASP A 95 1.44 8.28 5.77
C ASP A 95 0.93 8.14 4.31
N ASP A 96 1.84 8.13 3.32
CA ASP A 96 1.51 7.91 1.91
C ASP A 96 0.77 6.54 1.73
N LEU A 97 1.21 5.48 2.44
CA LEU A 97 0.55 4.17 2.43
C LEU A 97 -0.81 4.20 3.15
N CYS A 98 -0.92 4.84 4.32
CA CYS A 98 -2.19 5.01 5.02
C CYS A 98 -3.27 5.65 4.14
N ASP A 99 -2.91 6.72 3.43
CA ASP A 99 -3.83 7.39 2.51
C ASP A 99 -4.24 6.49 1.33
N LEU A 100 -3.29 5.73 0.78
CA LEU A 100 -3.56 4.81 -0.30
C LEU A 100 -4.48 3.65 0.14
N PHE A 101 -4.19 3.03 1.27
CA PHE A 101 -5.02 1.98 1.86
C PHE A 101 -6.43 2.48 2.15
N ASN A 102 -6.58 3.65 2.76
CA ASN A 102 -7.89 4.26 3.02
C ASN A 102 -8.70 4.48 1.73
N ARG A 103 -8.02 4.88 0.64
CA ARG A 103 -8.66 5.01 -0.67
C ARG A 103 -9.10 3.66 -1.24
N VAL A 104 -8.27 2.61 -1.11
CA VAL A 104 -8.66 1.25 -1.49
C VAL A 104 -9.83 0.75 -0.64
N THR A 105 -9.83 0.94 0.67
CA THR A 105 -10.92 0.57 1.61
C THR A 105 -12.26 1.14 1.16
N ARG A 106 -12.32 2.46 0.92
CA ARG A 106 -13.53 3.13 0.39
C ARG A 106 -13.95 2.55 -0.95
N THR A 107 -13.00 2.27 -1.82
CA THR A 107 -13.26 1.73 -3.16
C THR A 107 -13.75 0.27 -3.10
N ALA A 108 -13.27 -0.50 -2.13
CA ALA A 108 -13.69 -1.86 -1.84
C ALA A 108 -15.12 -1.93 -1.24
N GLY A 109 -15.76 -0.79 -0.98
CA GLY A 109 -17.08 -0.70 -0.36
C GLY A 109 -17.05 -0.85 1.15
N LEU A 110 -15.87 -0.74 1.77
CA LEU A 110 -15.69 -0.68 3.22
C LEU A 110 -15.63 0.77 3.68
N ASN A 111 -15.89 1.02 4.95
CA ASN A 111 -15.83 2.37 5.52
C ASN A 111 -14.63 2.46 6.48
N PRO A 112 -13.59 3.29 6.18
CA PRO A 112 -12.45 3.45 7.07
C PRO A 112 -12.81 3.81 8.52
N VAL A 113 -13.91 4.54 8.73
CA VAL A 113 -14.35 4.95 10.07
C VAL A 113 -14.73 3.77 10.97
N ASP A 114 -15.04 2.62 10.37
CA ASP A 114 -15.45 1.42 11.10
C ASP A 114 -14.24 0.65 11.68
N TYR A 115 -13.00 1.06 11.35
CA TYR A 115 -11.77 0.38 11.75
C TYR A 115 -10.88 1.27 12.64
N ALA A 116 -10.27 0.66 13.65
CA ALA A 116 -9.33 1.28 14.58
C ALA A 116 -9.83 2.63 15.14
N ASP A 117 -11.04 2.64 15.72
CA ASP A 117 -11.69 3.83 16.29
C ASP A 117 -11.77 5.05 15.34
N GLY A 118 -11.78 4.78 14.02
CA GLY A 118 -11.88 5.79 12.98
C GLY A 118 -10.55 6.19 12.34
N GLU A 119 -9.44 5.58 12.72
CA GLU A 119 -8.12 5.80 12.12
C GLU A 119 -7.99 5.14 10.73
N GLY A 120 -8.89 4.21 10.38
CA GLY A 120 -8.86 3.52 9.10
C GLY A 120 -8.29 2.11 9.22
N ILE A 121 -8.27 1.40 8.09
CA ILE A 121 -7.81 0.00 8.05
C ILE A 121 -6.33 -0.12 8.43
N THR A 122 -5.54 0.91 8.19
CA THR A 122 -4.13 0.97 8.56
C THR A 122 -3.91 1.26 10.04
N GLY A 123 -4.94 1.68 10.79
CA GLY A 123 -4.85 1.68 12.25
C GLY A 123 -4.73 0.27 12.83
N MET A 124 -5.18 -0.75 12.08
CA MET A 124 -5.01 -2.17 12.43
C MET A 124 -3.62 -2.71 12.11
N TRP A 125 -2.77 -1.94 11.42
CA TRP A 125 -1.42 -2.36 11.00
C TRP A 125 -0.51 -2.72 12.18
N ARG A 126 -0.76 -2.18 13.38
CA ARG A 126 0.00 -2.57 14.59
C ARG A 126 -0.41 -3.94 15.15
N GLU A 127 -1.60 -4.42 14.78
CA GLU A 127 -2.16 -5.69 15.24
C GLU A 127 -1.89 -6.84 14.26
N TRP A 128 -1.40 -6.52 13.05
CA TRP A 128 -1.03 -7.43 11.96
C TRP A 128 0.49 -7.45 11.75
#